data_AF-A0A0F7VYH4-F1
#
_entry.id   AF-A0A0F7VYH4-F1
#
_cell.length_a   1.000
_cell.length_b   1.000
_cell.length_c   1.000
_cell.angle_alpha   90.00
_cell.angle_beta   90.00
_cell.angle_gamma   90.00
#
_symmetry.space_group_name_H-M   'P 1'
#
loop_
_entity.id
_entity.type
_entity.pdbx_description
1 polymer ?
#
loop_
_entity_poly.entity_id
_entity_poly.type
_entity_poly.pdbx_seq_one_letter_code
_entity_poly.pdbx_strand_id
1 'polypeptide(L)'
;MHRRSLRHLNRYLQDSKKILDSWDAYSNEHTDLDGWPHDDHAYGRRQSLRDADTAQAFETVRTGAHHLLATAEQQLVTMPAGSVQTRWIYQLGVLQTALERLDALHEEWLTTRDSLPADAKPGTAVFDEALAQHHAECWSYLDDWAAHGHVLSEINTAARHAPSPLASPPTTRPAAAAAQTAPARR
;
A
#
# COMPACT_ATOMS: atom_id res chain seq x y z
N MET A 1 -16.71 6.68 3.62
CA MET A 1 -15.62 6.72 2.62
C MET A 1 -14.42 5.92 3.13
N HIS A 2 -13.67 6.38 4.14
CA HIS A 2 -12.45 5.71 4.68
C HIS A 2 -12.49 4.18 4.86
N ARG A 3 -13.47 3.64 5.60
CA ARG A 3 -13.58 2.19 5.85
C ARG A 3 -13.73 1.37 4.57
N ARG A 4 -14.34 1.93 3.52
CA ARG A 4 -14.47 1.26 2.22
C ARG A 4 -13.12 1.25 1.50
N SER A 5 -12.42 2.39 1.48
CA SER A 5 -11.08 2.51 0.90
C SER A 5 -10.10 1.54 1.55
N LEU A 6 -10.09 1.42 2.88
CA LEU A 6 -9.25 0.43 3.59
C LEU A 6 -9.60 -1.03 3.21
N ARG A 7 -10.86 -1.34 2.94
CA ARG A 7 -11.24 -2.68 2.46
C ARG A 7 -10.75 -2.95 1.04
N HIS A 8 -10.85 -1.96 0.14
CA HIS A 8 -10.30 -2.09 -1.20
C HIS A 8 -8.78 -2.26 -1.16
N LEU A 9 -8.09 -1.47 -0.32
CA LEU A 9 -6.65 -1.63 -0.08
C LEU A 9 -6.32 -3.04 0.41
N ASN A 10 -6.98 -3.54 1.45
CA ASN A 10 -6.70 -4.88 1.97
C ASN A 10 -6.94 -5.97 0.91
N ARG A 11 -7.95 -5.80 0.04
CA ARG A 11 -8.19 -6.70 -1.08
C ARG A 11 -7.06 -6.64 -2.10
N TYR A 12 -6.65 -5.44 -2.49
CA TYR A 12 -5.49 -5.24 -3.37
C TYR A 12 -4.24 -5.92 -2.83
N LEU A 13 -3.89 -5.72 -1.54
CA LEU A 13 -2.72 -6.36 -0.94
C LEU A 13 -2.78 -7.90 -1.01
N GLN A 14 -3.97 -8.48 -0.83
CA GLN A 14 -4.17 -9.93 -0.95
C GLN A 14 -4.05 -10.41 -2.40
N ASP A 15 -4.61 -9.66 -3.35
CA ASP A 15 -4.60 -10.01 -4.76
C ASP A 15 -3.19 -9.83 -5.35
N SER A 16 -2.49 -8.73 -5.06
CA SER A 16 -1.09 -8.50 -5.43
C SER A 16 -0.17 -9.60 -4.89
N LYS A 17 -0.37 -10.03 -3.64
CA LYS A 17 0.40 -11.16 -3.10
C LYS A 17 0.21 -12.44 -3.93
N LYS A 18 -1.02 -12.78 -4.31
CA LYS A 18 -1.29 -13.97 -5.12
C LYS A 18 -0.68 -13.86 -6.53
N ILE A 19 -0.75 -12.67 -7.12
CA ILE A 19 -0.16 -12.39 -8.44
C ILE A 19 1.36 -12.56 -8.37
N LEU A 20 2.01 -11.98 -7.37
CA LEU A 20 3.45 -12.13 -7.12
C LEU A 20 3.84 -13.57 -6.83
N ASP A 21 3.15 -14.26 -5.92
CA ASP A 21 3.43 -15.67 -5.61
C ASP A 21 3.32 -16.56 -6.88
N SER A 22 2.33 -16.28 -7.75
CA SER A 22 2.20 -16.98 -9.04
C SER A 22 3.30 -16.61 -10.03
N TRP A 23 3.73 -15.36 -10.05
CA TRP A 23 4.82 -14.90 -10.89
C TRP A 23 6.14 -15.52 -10.47
N ASP A 24 6.45 -15.53 -9.17
CA ASP A 24 7.69 -16.08 -8.61
C ASP A 24 7.78 -17.59 -8.90
N ALA A 25 6.67 -18.32 -8.72
CA ALA A 25 6.62 -19.74 -9.06
C ALA A 25 6.92 -19.99 -10.55
N TYR A 26 6.29 -19.21 -11.44
CA TYR A 26 6.54 -19.30 -12.87
C TYR A 26 7.98 -18.93 -13.22
N SER A 27 8.46 -17.80 -12.70
CA SER A 27 9.81 -17.29 -12.96
C SER A 27 10.86 -18.33 -12.58
N ASN A 28 10.77 -18.89 -11.37
CA ASN A 28 11.72 -19.90 -10.88
C ASN A 28 11.75 -21.18 -11.74
N GLU A 29 10.62 -21.57 -12.33
CA GLU A 29 10.54 -22.75 -13.20
C GLU A 29 11.03 -22.46 -14.63
N HIS A 30 10.97 -21.20 -15.08
CA HIS A 30 11.20 -20.81 -16.47
C HIS A 30 12.48 -20.00 -16.68
N THR A 31 13.33 -19.88 -15.66
CA THR A 31 14.66 -19.27 -15.75
C THR A 31 15.75 -20.26 -15.37
N ASP A 32 16.94 -20.10 -15.95
CA ASP A 32 18.13 -20.83 -15.52
C ASP A 32 18.67 -20.33 -14.16
N LEU A 33 19.80 -20.91 -13.72
CA LEU A 33 20.44 -20.57 -12.45
C LEU A 33 20.96 -19.12 -12.39
N ASP A 34 21.15 -18.49 -13.53
CA ASP A 34 21.60 -17.11 -13.66
C ASP A 34 20.40 -16.14 -13.79
N GLY A 35 19.17 -16.66 -13.79
CA GLY A 35 17.93 -15.90 -13.91
C GLY A 35 17.55 -15.57 -15.36
N TRP A 36 18.21 -16.17 -16.36
CA TRP A 36 17.86 -15.96 -17.76
C TRP A 36 16.66 -16.82 -18.16
N PRO A 37 15.64 -16.26 -18.83
CA PRO A 37 14.51 -17.04 -19.32
C PRO A 37 14.94 -18.13 -20.29
N HIS A 38 14.32 -19.31 -20.19
CA HIS A 38 14.48 -20.36 -21.20
C HIS A 38 13.79 -20.03 -22.53
N ASP A 39 12.72 -19.23 -22.47
CA ASP A 39 11.97 -18.70 -23.61
C ASP A 39 11.59 -17.24 -23.30
N ASP A 40 12.33 -16.30 -23.88
CA ASP A 40 12.15 -14.85 -23.68
C ASP A 40 10.74 -14.39 -24.03
N HIS A 41 10.14 -14.95 -25.09
CA HIS A 41 8.84 -14.51 -25.57
C HIS A 41 7.71 -15.01 -24.66
N ALA A 42 7.76 -16.28 -24.24
CA ALA A 42 6.80 -16.80 -23.28
C ALA A 42 6.92 -16.10 -21.92
N TYR A 43 8.14 -15.85 -21.48
CA TYR A 43 8.44 -15.13 -20.23
C TYR A 43 7.91 -13.69 -20.27
N GLY A 44 8.21 -12.94 -21.34
CA GLY A 44 7.73 -11.57 -21.53
C GLY A 44 6.20 -11.47 -21.56
N ARG A 45 5.50 -12.41 -22.21
CA ARG A 45 4.03 -12.46 -22.15
C ARG A 45 3.50 -12.70 -20.74
N ARG A 46 4.14 -13.59 -19.98
CA ARG A 46 3.72 -13.86 -18.60
C ARG A 46 4.00 -12.66 -17.68
N GLN A 47 5.08 -11.95 -17.92
CA GLN A 47 5.41 -10.70 -17.23
C GLN A 47 4.35 -9.63 -17.51
N SER A 48 4.01 -9.42 -18.78
CA SER A 48 2.97 -8.46 -19.17
C SER A 48 1.61 -8.77 -18.53
N LEU A 49 1.26 -10.05 -18.40
CA LEU A 49 0.04 -10.46 -17.71
C LEU A 49 0.08 -10.12 -16.21
N ARG A 50 1.20 -10.37 -15.52
CA ARG A 50 1.38 -9.98 -14.11
C ARG A 50 1.17 -8.47 -13.93
N ASP A 51 1.74 -7.67 -14.81
CA ASP A 51 1.66 -6.22 -14.76
C ASP A 51 0.21 -5.76 -14.95
N ALA A 52 -0.49 -6.32 -15.94
CA ALA A 52 -1.90 -6.04 -16.21
C ALA A 52 -2.82 -6.46 -15.05
N ASP A 53 -2.65 -7.66 -14.50
CA ASP A 53 -3.45 -8.17 -13.38
C ASP A 53 -3.28 -7.28 -12.14
N THR A 54 -2.06 -6.79 -11.89
CA THR A 54 -1.75 -5.93 -10.75
C THR A 54 -2.32 -4.53 -10.94
N ALA A 55 -2.21 -3.96 -12.14
CA ALA A 55 -2.83 -2.69 -12.49
C ALA A 55 -4.36 -2.76 -12.30
N GLN A 56 -4.99 -3.84 -12.80
CA GLN A 56 -6.42 -4.07 -12.64
C GLN A 56 -6.83 -4.19 -11.16
N ALA A 57 -6.05 -4.89 -10.34
CA ALA A 57 -6.33 -5.01 -8.91
C ALA A 57 -6.30 -3.64 -8.21
N PHE A 58 -5.38 -2.76 -8.62
CA PHE A 58 -5.21 -1.42 -8.04
C PHE A 58 -6.32 -0.42 -8.40
N GLU A 59 -7.03 -0.61 -9.51
CA GLU A 59 -8.12 0.30 -9.93
C GLU A 59 -9.14 0.57 -8.82
N THR A 60 -9.46 -0.45 -8.02
CA THR A 60 -10.43 -0.30 -6.92
C THR A 60 -9.89 0.56 -5.77
N VAL A 61 -8.57 0.65 -5.62
CA VAL A 61 -7.86 1.47 -4.62
C VAL A 61 -7.70 2.90 -5.13
N ARG A 62 -7.43 3.09 -6.44
CA ARG A 62 -7.10 4.39 -7.05
C ARG A 62 -8.07 5.50 -6.64
N THR A 63 -9.39 5.27 -6.72
CA THR A 63 -10.41 6.26 -6.32
C THR A 63 -10.31 6.72 -4.86
N GLY A 64 -9.76 5.88 -3.98
CA GLY A 64 -9.63 6.14 -2.54
C GLY A 64 -8.21 6.41 -2.05
N ALA A 65 -7.19 6.30 -2.90
CA ALA A 65 -5.78 6.30 -2.51
C ALA A 65 -5.36 7.64 -1.85
N HIS A 66 -5.64 8.76 -2.52
CA HIS A 66 -5.39 10.10 -1.99
C HIS A 66 -6.08 10.33 -0.64
N HIS A 67 -7.33 9.87 -0.50
CA HIS A 67 -8.06 9.98 0.76
C HIS A 67 -7.43 9.14 1.88
N LEU A 68 -6.90 7.96 1.58
CA LEU A 68 -6.22 7.11 2.55
C LEU A 68 -4.93 7.76 3.05
N LEU A 69 -4.10 8.29 2.14
CA LEU A 69 -2.86 9.00 2.47
C LEU A 69 -3.13 10.22 3.35
N ALA A 70 -4.01 11.12 2.91
CA ALA A 70 -4.36 12.31 3.68
C ALA A 70 -4.93 11.98 5.07
N THR A 71 -5.71 10.89 5.17
CA THR A 71 -6.23 10.44 6.48
C THR A 71 -5.11 9.92 7.38
N ALA A 72 -4.17 9.15 6.83
CA ALA A 72 -3.04 8.60 7.58
C ALA A 72 -2.09 9.71 8.07
N GLU A 73 -1.79 10.70 7.23
CA GLU A 73 -1.01 11.88 7.60
C GLU A 73 -1.65 12.63 8.77
N GLN A 74 -2.95 12.92 8.67
CA GLN A 74 -3.67 13.60 9.74
C GLN A 74 -3.68 12.77 11.04
N GLN A 75 -3.83 11.45 10.93
CA GLN A 75 -3.76 10.55 12.08
C GLN A 75 -2.40 10.65 12.75
N LEU A 76 -1.29 10.61 12.00
CA LEU A 76 0.06 10.76 12.54
C LEU A 76 0.25 12.07 13.30
N VAL A 77 -0.24 13.20 12.78
CA VAL A 77 -0.13 14.52 13.43
C VAL A 77 -0.85 14.56 14.78
N THR A 78 -1.97 13.84 14.91
CA THR A 78 -2.80 13.85 16.12
C THR A 78 -2.39 12.83 17.18
N MET A 79 -1.51 11.88 16.84
CA MET A 79 -1.06 10.86 17.78
C MET A 79 0.00 11.40 18.75
N PRO A 80 0.07 10.86 19.98
CA PRO A 80 1.18 11.15 20.88
C PRO A 80 2.52 10.80 20.23
N ALA A 81 3.54 11.66 20.39
CA ALA A 81 4.84 11.50 19.74
C ALA A 81 5.50 10.13 20.02
N GLY A 82 5.32 9.58 21.24
CA GLY A 82 5.84 8.25 21.59
C GLY A 82 5.10 7.07 20.96
N SER A 83 3.98 7.31 20.28
CA SER A 83 3.20 6.29 19.57
C SER A 83 3.48 6.25 18.06
N VAL A 84 4.14 7.27 17.51
CA VAL A 84 4.51 7.36 16.09
C VAL A 84 5.79 6.55 15.85
N GLN A 85 5.77 5.67 14.85
CA GLN A 85 6.96 4.92 14.44
C GLN A 85 7.63 5.60 13.24
N THR A 86 8.95 5.79 13.27
CA THR A 86 9.70 6.42 12.16
C THR A 86 9.49 5.71 10.83
N ARG A 87 9.34 4.37 10.84
CA ARG A 87 9.07 3.58 9.63
C ARG A 87 7.77 4.01 8.92
N TRP A 88 6.76 4.45 9.67
CA TRP A 88 5.49 4.88 9.09
C TRP A 88 5.65 6.13 8.23
N ILE A 89 6.50 7.07 8.65
CA ILE A 89 6.78 8.29 7.91
C ILE A 89 7.44 7.96 6.57
N TYR A 90 8.46 7.09 6.60
CA TYR A 90 9.12 6.62 5.39
C TYR A 90 8.16 5.90 4.43
N GLN A 91 7.39 4.92 4.95
CA GLN A 91 6.45 4.13 4.16
C GLN A 91 5.35 5.02 3.54
N LEU A 92 4.84 6.02 4.27
CA LEU A 92 3.90 6.99 3.69
C LEU A 92 4.53 7.81 2.56
N GLY A 93 5.77 8.27 2.73
CA GLY A 93 6.48 9.00 1.68
C GLY A 93 6.68 8.18 0.40
N VAL A 94 6.96 6.88 0.53
CA VAL A 94 7.04 5.96 -0.61
C VAL A 94 5.67 5.83 -1.29
N LEU A 95 4.59 5.58 -0.54
CA LEU A 95 3.25 5.45 -1.10
C LEU A 95 2.76 6.73 -1.79
N GLN A 96 3.08 7.90 -1.24
CA GLN A 96 2.76 9.18 -1.85
C GLN A 96 3.51 9.36 -3.18
N THR A 97 4.82 9.15 -3.17
CA THR A 97 5.65 9.25 -4.39
C THR A 97 5.16 8.28 -5.47
N ALA A 98 4.87 7.04 -5.09
CA ALA A 98 4.34 6.03 -6.01
C ALA A 98 2.98 6.44 -6.59
N LEU A 99 2.08 7.02 -5.77
CA LEU A 99 0.78 7.48 -6.26
C LEU A 99 0.91 8.66 -7.24
N GLU A 100 1.76 9.64 -6.92
CA GLU A 100 2.04 10.77 -7.81
C GLU A 100 2.58 10.30 -9.17
N ARG A 101 3.43 9.26 -9.17
CA ARG A 101 3.95 8.64 -10.40
C ARG A 101 2.88 7.88 -11.17
N LEU A 102 2.01 7.13 -10.48
CA LEU A 102 0.89 6.43 -11.11
C LEU A 102 -0.12 7.39 -11.73
N ASP A 103 -0.40 8.53 -11.09
CA ASP A 103 -1.26 9.57 -11.65
C ASP A 103 -0.64 10.20 -12.91
N ALA A 104 0.67 10.50 -12.88
CA ALA A 104 1.38 11.00 -14.06
C ALA A 104 1.34 10.00 -15.23
N LEU A 105 1.64 8.72 -14.97
CA LEU A 105 1.58 7.65 -15.97
C LEU A 105 0.16 7.46 -16.51
N HIS A 106 -0.87 7.69 -15.70
CA HIS A 106 -2.26 7.63 -16.17
C HIS A 106 -2.55 8.73 -17.20
N GLU A 107 -2.13 9.97 -16.95
CA GLU A 107 -2.28 11.08 -17.91
C GLU A 107 -1.46 10.86 -19.18
N GLU A 108 -0.25 10.30 -19.06
CA GLU A 108 0.59 9.90 -20.20
C GLU A 108 -0.10 8.79 -21.02
N TRP A 109 -0.75 7.83 -20.36
CA TRP A 109 -1.54 6.80 -21.03
C TRP A 109 -2.73 7.38 -21.78
N LEU A 110 -3.49 8.31 -21.18
CA LEU A 110 -4.60 8.97 -21.88
C LEU A 110 -4.11 9.69 -23.14
N THR A 111 -2.99 10.40 -23.04
CA THR A 111 -2.36 11.09 -24.18
C THR A 111 -1.91 10.11 -25.26
N THR A 112 -1.26 9.00 -24.86
CA THR A 112 -0.80 7.95 -25.75
C THR A 112 -1.96 7.32 -26.49
N ARG A 113 -2.99 6.92 -25.74
CA ARG A 113 -4.21 6.30 -26.27
C ARG A 113 -4.90 7.20 -27.27
N ASP A 114 -5.03 8.49 -26.98
CA ASP A 114 -5.70 9.46 -27.85
C ASP A 114 -4.87 9.78 -29.12
N SER A 115 -3.58 9.46 -29.11
CA SER A 115 -2.67 9.60 -30.26
C SER A 115 -2.58 8.35 -31.14
N LEU A 116 -3.20 7.24 -30.73
CA LEU A 116 -3.17 5.99 -31.51
C LEU A 116 -3.97 6.13 -32.82
N PRO A 117 -3.63 5.33 -33.85
CA PRO A 117 -4.43 5.23 -35.08
C PRO A 117 -5.90 4.93 -34.79
N ALA A 118 -6.81 5.44 -35.62
CA ALA A 118 -8.26 5.31 -35.38
C ALA A 118 -8.78 3.86 -35.37
N ASP A 119 -8.05 2.93 -35.99
CA ASP A 119 -8.33 1.49 -35.99
C ASP A 119 -7.67 0.73 -34.82
N ALA A 120 -6.80 1.38 -34.06
CA ALA A 120 -6.19 0.81 -32.86
C ALA A 120 -7.21 0.79 -31.72
N LYS A 121 -7.59 -0.41 -31.29
CA LYS A 121 -8.59 -0.68 -30.27
C LYS A 121 -8.17 -1.92 -29.47
N PRO A 122 -8.74 -2.17 -28.29
CA PRO A 122 -8.43 -3.38 -27.54
C PRO A 122 -8.50 -4.64 -28.41
N GLY A 123 -7.43 -5.45 -28.39
CA GLY A 123 -7.25 -6.63 -29.24
C GLY A 123 -6.48 -6.37 -30.54
N THR A 124 -6.07 -5.14 -30.84
CA THR A 124 -5.11 -4.86 -31.91
C THR A 124 -3.70 -4.76 -31.34
N ALA A 125 -2.71 -5.25 -32.09
CA ALA A 125 -1.31 -5.26 -31.64
C ALA A 125 -0.83 -3.88 -31.18
N VAL A 126 -1.12 -2.83 -31.95
CA VAL A 126 -0.73 -1.44 -31.61
C VAL A 126 -1.31 -0.97 -30.28
N PHE A 127 -2.57 -1.29 -29.99
CA PHE A 127 -3.20 -0.90 -28.73
C PHE A 127 -2.68 -1.75 -27.57
N ASP A 128 -2.61 -3.06 -27.74
CA ASP A 128 -2.24 -4.00 -26.70
C ASP A 128 -0.76 -3.87 -26.32
N GLU A 129 0.13 -3.57 -27.28
CA GLU A 129 1.54 -3.26 -27.03
C GLU A 129 1.71 -1.95 -26.23
N ALA A 130 0.99 -0.89 -26.62
CA ALA A 130 1.01 0.37 -25.88
C ALA A 130 0.46 0.21 -24.45
N LEU A 131 -0.59 -0.59 -24.27
CA LEU A 131 -1.15 -0.88 -22.96
C LEU A 131 -0.18 -1.73 -22.11
N ALA A 132 0.46 -2.74 -22.72
CA ALA A 132 1.46 -3.57 -22.05
C ALA A 132 2.65 -2.73 -21.56
N GLN A 133 3.11 -1.79 -22.39
CA GLN A 133 4.17 -0.83 -22.01
C GLN A 133 3.74 0.04 -20.82
N HIS A 134 2.52 0.61 -20.87
CA HIS A 134 1.99 1.40 -19.75
C HIS A 134 1.94 0.61 -18.44
N HIS A 135 1.46 -0.64 -18.48
CA HIS A 135 1.43 -1.49 -17.29
C HIS A 135 2.83 -1.83 -16.78
N ALA A 136 3.79 -2.09 -17.67
CA ALA A 136 5.18 -2.34 -17.30
C ALA A 136 5.82 -1.12 -16.62
N GLU A 137 5.52 0.10 -17.08
CA GLU A 137 5.98 1.34 -16.45
C GLU A 137 5.33 1.58 -15.07
N CYS A 138 4.07 1.19 -14.90
CA CYS A 138 3.38 1.27 -13.62
C CYS A 138 3.87 0.24 -12.59
N TRP A 139 4.44 -0.88 -13.04
CA TRP A 139 4.68 -2.06 -12.23
C TRP A 139 5.40 -1.77 -10.90
N SER A 140 6.54 -1.07 -10.94
CA SER A 140 7.33 -0.81 -9.73
C SER A 140 6.59 0.03 -8.69
N TYR A 141 5.78 1.01 -9.13
CA TYR A 141 4.98 1.84 -8.24
C TYR A 141 3.78 1.09 -7.66
N LEU A 142 3.21 0.15 -8.41
CA LEU A 142 2.18 -0.76 -7.91
C LEU A 142 2.79 -1.72 -6.87
N ASP A 143 4.00 -2.22 -7.11
CA ASP A 143 4.73 -3.06 -6.16
C ASP A 143 5.06 -2.30 -4.86
N ASP A 144 5.47 -1.04 -4.93
CA ASP A 144 5.62 -0.17 -3.75
C ASP A 144 4.31 -0.09 -2.92
N TRP A 145 3.17 0.06 -3.60
CA TRP A 145 1.85 0.05 -2.96
C TRP A 145 1.52 -1.32 -2.33
N ALA A 146 1.91 -2.42 -2.96
CA ALA A 146 1.73 -3.76 -2.42
C ALA A 146 2.63 -4.02 -1.20
N ALA A 147 3.88 -3.57 -1.25
CA ALA A 147 4.87 -3.74 -0.19
C ALA A 147 4.55 -2.88 1.05
N HIS A 148 4.10 -1.64 0.85
CA HIS A 148 3.99 -0.65 1.93
C HIS A 148 2.55 -0.31 2.32
N GLY A 149 1.54 -0.67 1.53
CA GLY A 149 0.15 -0.26 1.75
C GLY A 149 -0.42 -0.67 3.12
N HIS A 150 0.06 -1.75 3.72
CA HIS A 150 -0.37 -2.20 5.05
C HIS A 150 -0.20 -1.12 6.14
N VAL A 151 0.75 -0.19 5.97
CA VAL A 151 1.00 0.91 6.90
C VAL A 151 -0.24 1.78 7.14
N LEU A 152 -1.10 1.94 6.12
CA LEU A 152 -2.32 2.74 6.23
C LEU A 152 -3.32 2.11 7.22
N SER A 153 -3.39 0.79 7.25
CA SER A 153 -4.20 0.05 8.23
C SER A 153 -3.59 0.08 9.62
N GLU A 154 -2.26 0.03 9.73
CA GLU A 154 -1.54 0.13 11.01
C GLU A 154 -1.73 1.49 11.67
N ILE A 155 -1.50 2.58 10.94
CA ILE A 155 -1.69 3.97 11.41
C ILE A 155 -3.14 4.16 11.85
N ASN A 156 -4.11 3.74 11.03
CA ASN A 156 -5.51 3.86 11.38
C ASN A 156 -5.87 3.05 12.64
N THR A 157 -5.24 1.90 12.87
CA THR A 157 -5.44 1.09 14.08
C THR A 157 -4.83 1.77 15.29
N ALA A 158 -3.58 2.22 15.20
CA ALA A 158 -2.89 2.95 16.25
C ALA A 158 -3.64 4.21 16.66
N ALA A 159 -4.10 5.01 15.70
CA ALA A 159 -4.85 6.24 15.96
C ALA A 159 -6.18 5.99 16.68
N ARG A 160 -6.84 4.84 16.46
CA ARG A 160 -8.07 4.46 17.17
C ARG A 160 -7.83 4.00 18.60
N HIS A 161 -6.63 3.52 18.89
CA HIS A 161 -6.22 3.06 20.21
C HIS A 161 -5.40 4.10 20.99
N ALA A 162 -5.04 5.21 20.35
CA ALA A 162 -4.37 6.32 21.01
C ALA A 162 -5.25 6.85 22.16
N PRO A 163 -4.68 7.07 23.36
CA PRO A 163 -5.40 7.70 24.46
C PRO A 163 -5.96 9.04 24.00
N SER A 164 -7.22 9.32 24.36
CA SER A 164 -7.80 10.62 24.04
C SER A 164 -6.94 11.73 24.66
N PRO A 165 -6.59 12.81 23.93
CA PRO A 165 -5.88 13.96 24.50
C PRO A 165 -6.64 14.62 25.68
N LEU A 166 -7.94 14.35 25.78
CA LEU A 166 -8.85 14.84 26.83
C LEU A 166 -9.05 13.85 27.97
N ALA A 167 -8.39 12.69 27.95
CA ALA A 167 -8.49 11.73 29.04
C ALA A 167 -7.89 12.35 30.31
N SER A 168 -8.73 12.56 31.31
CA SER A 168 -8.28 13.03 32.62
C SER A 168 -7.23 12.06 33.17
N PRO A 169 -6.15 12.56 33.81
CA PRO A 169 -5.16 11.69 34.43
C PRO A 169 -5.86 10.75 35.41
N PRO A 170 -5.47 9.47 35.48
CA PRO A 170 -6.06 8.54 36.44
C PRO A 170 -5.89 9.14 37.84
N THR A 171 -7.02 9.36 38.52
CA THR A 171 -7.02 9.83 39.90
C THR A 171 -6.32 8.77 40.75
N THR A 172 -5.06 9.01 41.08
CA THR A 172 -4.32 8.19 42.03
C THR A 172 -5.03 8.31 43.37
N ARG A 173 -5.84 7.31 43.71
CA ARG A 173 -6.45 7.22 45.03
C ARG A 173 -5.31 7.10 46.06
N PRO A 174 -5.19 8.02 47.03
CA PRO A 174 -4.17 7.90 48.06
C PRO A 174 -4.36 6.55 48.77
N ALA A 175 -3.28 5.79 48.86
CA ALA A 175 -3.25 4.58 49.67
C ALA A 175 -3.62 4.95 51.11
N ALA A 176 -4.61 4.27 51.67
CA ALA A 176 -4.95 4.44 53.07
C ALA A 176 -3.71 4.12 53.92
N ALA A 177 -3.19 5.12 54.62
CA ALA A 177 -2.09 4.95 55.55
C ALA A 177 -2.53 3.94 56.62
N ALA A 178 -1.92 2.76 56.61
CA ALA A 178 -2.04 1.82 57.71
C ALA A 178 -1.43 2.49 58.95
N ALA A 179 -2.29 2.93 59.86
CA ALA A 179 -1.89 3.40 61.18
C ALA A 179 -1.21 2.24 61.91
N GLN A 180 0.12 2.22 61.91
CA GLN A 180 0.89 1.36 62.80
C GLN A 180 0.85 1.99 64.19
N THR A 181 -0.10 1.52 65.00
CA THR A 181 -0.09 1.67 66.45
C THR A 181 1.18 1.07 67.01
N ALA A 182 2.07 1.93 67.50
CA ALA A 182 3.13 1.55 68.41
C ALA A 182 2.53 1.10 69.75
N PRO A 183 3.15 0.12 70.43
CA PRO A 183 3.16 0.09 71.87
C PRO A 183 4.57 0.37 72.38
N ALA A 184 4.64 1.29 73.35
CA ALA A 184 5.83 1.63 74.10
C ALA A 184 6.11 0.61 75.23
N ARG A 185 7.41 0.37 75.45
CA ARG A 185 8.12 0.05 76.71
C ARG A 185 7.63 -1.09 77.63
N ARG A 186 8.55 -2.01 77.92
CA ARG A 186 9.27 -2.02 79.21
C ARG A 186 10.64 -2.68 79.08
#